data_AF-A0A258BH24-F1
#
_entry.id   AF-A0A258BH24-F1
#
_cell.length_a   1.000
_cell.length_b   1.000
_cell.length_c   1.000
_cell.angle_alpha   90.00
_cell.angle_beta   90.00
_cell.angle_gamma   90.00
#
_symmetry.space_group_name_H-M   'P 1'
#
loop_
_entity.id
_entity.type
_entity.pdbx_description
1 polymer ?
#
loop_
_entity_poly.entity_id
_entity_poly.type
_entity_poly.pdbx_seq_one_letter_code
_entity_poly.pdbx_strand_id
1 'polypeptide(L)'
;MMIRFAMAALALASLGACATQPEPCTTEWVQYRTDRILGKFATENRGLVNDLRRLAREDGRIDPVQSILLAAKAEDIQRFARSFETVVVPELNSAIAQCGRNENFVPAFTQFLRNEGVPEESLEWVGPILALVQVIQSDGQIQSTPRP
;
A
#
# COMPACT_ATOMS: atom_id res chain seq x y z
N MET A 1 50.68 16.90 33.89
CA MET A 1 50.33 15.52 33.50
C MET A 1 49.22 15.62 32.47
N MET A 2 49.59 15.42 31.19
CA MET A 2 48.73 15.50 30.02
C MET A 2 47.94 14.20 29.89
N ILE A 3 46.62 14.27 29.73
CA ILE A 3 45.89 13.32 28.87
C ILE A 3 44.81 14.11 28.12
N ARG A 4 45.04 14.26 26.81
CA ARG A 4 44.12 14.73 25.79
C ARG A 4 43.24 13.55 25.37
N PHE A 5 41.91 13.71 25.36
CA PHE A 5 41.01 12.95 24.50
C PHE A 5 39.92 13.93 24.05
N ALA A 6 40.13 14.58 22.90
CA ALA A 6 39.75 14.10 21.57
C ALA A 6 38.24 14.18 21.36
N MET A 7 37.84 15.22 20.62
CA MET A 7 36.55 15.36 19.97
C MET A 7 36.13 14.04 19.33
N ALA A 8 34.99 13.50 19.75
CA ALA A 8 34.18 12.63 18.90
C ALA A 8 33.01 13.46 18.40
N ALA A 9 33.19 14.07 17.23
CA ALA A 9 32.11 14.60 16.44
C ALA A 9 31.15 13.44 16.15
N LEU A 10 30.03 13.37 16.88
CA LEU A 10 28.86 12.63 16.42
C LEU A 10 28.36 13.38 15.18
N ALA A 11 28.91 13.00 14.03
CA ALA A 11 28.28 13.15 12.76
C ALA A 11 26.91 12.45 12.86
N LEU A 12 25.90 13.22 13.24
CA LEU A 12 24.52 12.93 12.88
C LEU A 12 24.52 12.82 11.36
N ALA A 13 24.71 11.59 10.87
CA ALA A 13 24.29 11.19 9.56
C ALA A 13 22.77 11.38 9.55
N SER A 14 22.36 12.60 9.26
CA SER A 14 21.08 12.86 8.61
C SER A 14 21.13 12.09 7.30
N LEU A 15 20.77 10.80 7.37
CA LEU A 15 20.26 10.04 6.25
C LEU A 15 18.94 10.73 5.87
N GLY A 16 19.04 11.93 5.30
CA GLY A 16 18.11 12.34 4.28
C GLY A 16 18.25 11.27 3.22
N ALA A 17 17.39 10.26 3.29
CA ALA A 17 17.20 9.33 2.22
C ALA A 17 16.85 10.19 1.00
N CYS A 18 17.86 10.48 0.18
CA CYS A 18 17.65 10.68 -1.24
C CYS A 18 17.01 9.36 -1.68
N ALA A 19 15.69 9.27 -1.57
CA ALA A 19 14.92 8.12 -1.99
C ALA A 19 14.97 8.14 -3.52
N THR A 20 16.09 7.68 -4.05
CA THR A 20 16.20 7.31 -5.45
C THR A 20 15.13 6.25 -5.67
N GLN A 21 14.28 6.47 -6.67
CA GLN A 21 13.22 5.52 -7.00
C GLN A 21 13.86 4.14 -7.24
N PRO A 22 13.41 3.08 -6.55
CA PRO A 22 13.95 1.73 -6.75
C PRO A 22 13.70 1.23 -8.17
N GLU A 23 14.43 0.20 -8.59
CA GLU A 23 14.23 -0.42 -9.90
C GLU A 23 12.82 -1.03 -10.00
N PRO A 24 12.07 -0.79 -11.09
CA PRO A 24 10.73 -1.34 -11.26
C PRO A 24 10.65 -2.85 -11.06
N CYS A 25 9.53 -3.31 -10.50
CA CYS A 25 9.20 -4.73 -10.33
C CYS A 25 10.10 -5.51 -9.36
N THR A 26 10.85 -4.81 -8.50
CA THR A 26 11.58 -5.35 -7.34
C THR A 26 10.73 -5.28 -6.06
N THR A 27 11.12 -5.98 -4.99
CA THR A 27 10.43 -5.92 -3.69
C THR A 27 10.45 -4.49 -3.12
N GLU A 28 11.59 -3.82 -3.20
CA GLU A 28 11.78 -2.45 -2.73
C GLU A 28 10.88 -1.47 -3.51
N TRP A 29 10.70 -1.70 -4.81
CA TRP A 29 9.79 -0.89 -5.62
C TRP A 29 8.32 -1.11 -5.28
N VAL A 30 7.91 -2.36 -5.04
CA VAL A 30 6.53 -2.69 -4.63
C VAL A 30 6.20 -2.00 -3.31
N GLN A 31 7.13 -2.05 -2.35
CA GLN A 31 6.98 -1.35 -1.07
C GLN A 31 6.94 0.17 -1.27
N TYR A 32 7.91 0.74 -1.99
CA TYR A 32 7.96 2.17 -2.30
C TYR A 32 6.68 2.68 -2.97
N ARG A 33 6.13 1.95 -3.95
CA ARG A 33 4.90 2.34 -4.65
C ARG A 33 3.68 2.22 -3.74
N THR A 34 3.57 1.14 -2.97
CA THR A 34 2.47 0.95 -2.01
C THR A 34 2.44 2.08 -0.98
N ASP A 35 3.59 2.40 -0.37
CA ASP A 35 3.72 3.48 0.61
C ASP A 35 3.35 4.84 0.01
N ARG A 36 3.76 5.10 -1.23
CA ARG A 36 3.43 6.35 -1.94
C ARG A 36 1.94 6.45 -2.23
N ILE A 37 1.32 5.39 -2.74
CA ILE A 37 -0.10 5.36 -3.11
C ILE A 37 -0.97 5.48 -1.85
N LEU A 38 -0.75 4.61 -0.86
CA LEU A 38 -1.53 4.58 0.36
C LEU A 38 -1.23 5.78 1.27
N GLY A 39 0.01 6.24 1.34
CA GLY A 39 0.40 7.42 2.11
C GLY A 39 -0.23 8.70 1.58
N LYS A 40 -0.28 8.88 0.24
CA LYS A 40 -1.00 9.99 -0.38
C LYS A 40 -2.49 9.92 -0.06
N PHE A 41 -3.11 8.76 -0.26
CA PHE A 41 -4.52 8.54 0.04
C PHE A 41 -4.87 8.83 1.51
N ALA A 42 -4.05 8.35 2.44
CA ALA A 42 -4.24 8.60 3.87
C ALA A 42 -4.08 10.09 4.23
N THR A 43 -3.17 10.81 3.56
CA THR A 43 -2.96 12.24 3.78
C THR A 43 -4.17 13.05 3.30
N GLU A 44 -4.68 12.74 2.11
CA GLU A 44 -5.88 13.38 1.54
C GLU A 44 -7.13 13.10 2.37
N ASN A 45 -7.17 11.94 3.04
CA ASN A 45 -8.30 11.49 3.87
C ASN A 45 -8.02 11.54 5.38
N ARG A 46 -7.07 12.35 5.83
CA ARG A 46 -6.56 12.37 7.23
C ARG A 46 -7.63 12.48 8.30
N GLY A 47 -8.72 13.19 8.02
CA GLY A 47 -9.83 13.39 8.96
C GLY A 47 -10.49 12.07 9.32
N LEU A 48 -10.99 11.36 8.31
CA LEU A 48 -11.65 10.07 8.50
C LEU A 48 -10.67 9.00 9.01
N VAL A 49 -9.41 9.02 8.54
CA VAL A 49 -8.37 8.11 9.05
C VAL A 49 -8.16 8.31 10.57
N ASN A 50 -8.15 9.55 11.04
CA ASN A 50 -8.02 9.84 12.46
C ASN A 50 -9.28 9.46 13.26
N ASP A 51 -10.47 9.62 12.67
CA ASP A 51 -11.73 9.17 13.28
C ASP A 51 -11.73 7.63 13.43
N LEU A 52 -11.30 6.90 12.40
CA LEU A 52 -11.14 5.44 12.43
C LEU A 52 -10.10 4.98 13.46
N ARG A 53 -8.97 5.69 13.59
CA ARG A 53 -7.97 5.39 14.63
C ARG A 53 -8.51 5.51 16.05
N ARG A 54 -9.46 6.43 16.28
CA ARG A 54 -10.09 6.64 17.58
C ARG A 54 -11.23 5.67 17.85
N LEU A 55 -11.64 4.86 16.87
CA LEU A 55 -12.76 3.93 17.00
C LEU A 55 -12.50 2.84 18.04
N ALA A 56 -11.26 2.34 18.12
CA ALA A 56 -10.85 1.39 19.13
C ALA A 56 -10.15 2.09 20.30
N ARG A 57 -10.42 1.63 21.52
CA ARG A 57 -9.69 2.02 22.71
C ARG A 57 -8.33 1.31 22.78
N GLU A 58 -7.51 1.71 23.75
CA GLU A 58 -6.22 1.06 24.05
C GLU A 58 -6.37 -0.45 24.36
N ASP A 59 -7.52 -0.88 24.91
CA ASP A 59 -7.83 -2.28 25.18
C ASP A 59 -8.33 -3.07 23.95
N GLY A 60 -8.32 -2.45 22.77
CA GLY A 60 -8.77 -3.03 21.50
C GLY A 60 -10.29 -3.12 21.35
N ARG A 61 -11.08 -2.75 22.38
CA ARG A 61 -12.54 -2.73 22.28
C ARG A 61 -13.01 -1.45 21.59
N ILE A 62 -14.06 -1.58 20.79
CA ILE A 62 -14.73 -0.43 20.15
C ILE A 62 -15.26 0.53 21.21
N ASP A 63 -15.00 1.82 21.02
CA ASP A 63 -15.57 2.90 21.80
C ASP A 63 -17.00 3.20 21.28
N PRO A 64 -18.05 3.01 22.10
CA PRO A 64 -19.43 3.23 21.68
C PRO A 64 -19.71 4.67 21.22
N VAL A 65 -19.13 5.67 21.88
CA VAL A 65 -19.32 7.08 21.53
C VAL A 65 -18.67 7.37 20.18
N GLN A 66 -17.43 6.92 19.98
CA GLN A 66 -16.75 7.10 18.69
C GLN A 66 -17.45 6.35 17.57
N SER A 67 -18.03 5.17 17.85
CA SER A 67 -18.80 4.41 16.85
C SER A 67 -20.06 5.15 16.39
N ILE A 68 -20.78 5.82 17.30
CA ILE A 68 -21.95 6.64 16.96
C ILE A 68 -21.52 7.88 16.14
N LEU A 69 -20.46 8.56 16.56
CA LEU A 69 -19.92 9.72 15.84
C LEU A 69 -19.44 9.35 14.44
N LEU A 70 -18.82 8.19 14.27
CA LEU A 70 -18.41 7.66 12.98
C LEU A 70 -19.61 7.30 12.11
N ALA A 71 -20.64 6.67 12.68
CA ALA A 71 -21.88 6.36 11.95
C ALA A 71 -22.58 7.62 11.41
N ALA A 72 -22.51 8.73 12.14
CA ALA A 72 -23.03 10.02 11.68
C ALA A 72 -22.26 10.61 10.48
N LYS A 73 -21.06 10.09 10.17
CA LYS A 73 -20.20 10.50 9.04
C LYS A 73 -20.36 9.60 7.82
N ALA A 74 -21.54 9.01 7.63
CA ALA A 74 -21.79 8.07 6.52
C ALA A 74 -21.41 8.64 5.14
N GLU A 75 -21.68 9.92 4.88
CA GLU A 75 -21.32 10.58 3.61
C GLU A 75 -19.79 10.70 3.42
N ASP A 76 -19.05 11.02 4.48
CA ASP A 76 -17.58 11.10 4.43
C ASP A 76 -16.98 9.71 4.21
N ILE A 77 -17.56 8.66 4.80
CA ILE A 77 -17.17 7.27 4.57
C ILE A 77 -17.43 6.87 3.12
N GLN A 78 -18.58 7.24 2.54
CA GLN A 78 -18.85 7.00 1.13
C GLN A 78 -17.87 7.74 0.22
N ARG A 79 -17.52 8.99 0.56
CA ARG A 79 -16.53 9.77 -0.19
C ARG A 79 -15.14 9.14 -0.12
N PHE A 80 -14.76 8.64 1.06
CA PHE A 80 -13.52 7.90 1.26
C PHE A 80 -13.46 6.64 0.41
N ALA A 81 -14.51 5.81 0.43
CA ALA A 81 -14.60 4.61 -0.39
C ALA A 81 -14.50 4.93 -1.89
N ARG A 82 -15.25 5.95 -2.35
CA ARG A 82 -15.16 6.42 -3.74
C ARG A 82 -13.75 6.91 -4.09
N SER A 83 -13.09 7.64 -3.19
CA SER A 83 -11.72 8.10 -3.41
C SER A 83 -10.73 6.93 -3.47
N PHE A 84 -10.96 5.86 -2.72
CA PHE A 84 -10.14 4.65 -2.81
C PHE A 84 -10.29 4.01 -4.19
N GLU A 85 -11.53 3.84 -4.65
CA GLU A 85 -11.85 3.27 -5.96
C GLU A 85 -11.33 4.11 -7.13
N THR A 86 -11.31 5.43 -7.02
CA THR A 86 -10.90 6.32 -8.12
C THR A 86 -9.43 6.71 -8.10
N VAL A 87 -8.73 6.54 -6.97
CA VAL A 87 -7.32 6.93 -6.82
C VAL A 87 -6.42 5.73 -6.57
N VAL A 88 -6.72 4.91 -5.57
CA VAL A 88 -5.84 3.80 -5.17
C VAL A 88 -5.94 2.66 -6.15
N VAL A 89 -7.15 2.20 -6.46
CA VAL A 89 -7.36 1.04 -7.34
C VAL A 89 -6.73 1.23 -8.74
N PRO A 90 -6.90 2.36 -9.44
CA PRO A 90 -6.29 2.55 -10.75
C PRO A 90 -4.76 2.61 -10.71
N GLU A 91 -4.19 3.25 -9.68
CA GLU A 91 -2.73 3.30 -9.48
C GLU A 91 -2.14 1.91 -9.20
N LEU A 92 -2.82 1.09 -8.40
CA LEU A 92 -2.41 -0.30 -8.16
C LEU A 92 -2.51 -1.12 -9.45
N ASN A 93 -3.61 -0.99 -10.19
CA ASN A 93 -3.77 -1.67 -11.48
C ASN A 93 -2.71 -1.24 -12.49
N SER A 94 -2.33 0.04 -12.52
CA SER A 94 -1.25 0.55 -13.36
C SER A 94 0.10 -0.06 -12.98
N ALA A 95 0.41 -0.16 -11.69
CA ALA A 95 1.63 -0.79 -11.20
C ALA A 95 1.68 -2.29 -11.55
N ILE A 96 0.56 -3.00 -11.39
CA ILE A 96 0.43 -4.40 -11.78
C ILE A 96 0.53 -4.56 -13.31
N ALA A 97 -0.08 -3.70 -14.11
CA ALA A 97 0.02 -3.76 -15.57
C ALA A 97 1.45 -3.52 -16.06
N GLN A 98 2.21 -2.66 -15.37
CA GLN A 98 3.62 -2.41 -15.66
C GLN A 98 4.49 -3.64 -15.37
N CYS A 99 4.24 -4.34 -14.26
CA CYS A 99 5.12 -5.39 -13.76
C CYS A 99 4.60 -6.82 -13.92
N GLY A 100 3.33 -7.04 -14.24
CA GLY A 100 2.67 -8.34 -14.18
C GLY A 100 3.20 -9.38 -15.17
N ARG A 101 3.99 -8.97 -16.16
CA ARG A 101 4.70 -9.86 -17.10
C ARG A 101 6.18 -10.04 -16.76
N ASN A 102 6.69 -9.32 -15.76
CA ASN A 102 8.05 -9.47 -15.29
C ASN A 102 8.15 -10.74 -14.43
N GLU A 103 9.10 -11.61 -14.74
CA GLU A 103 9.34 -12.87 -14.02
C GLU A 103 9.61 -12.67 -12.53
N ASN A 104 10.15 -11.51 -12.14
CA ASN A 104 10.48 -11.18 -10.76
C ASN A 104 9.32 -10.55 -9.98
N PHE A 105 8.23 -10.17 -10.65
CA PHE A 105 7.11 -9.48 -9.99
C PHE A 105 6.37 -10.37 -8.99
N VAL A 106 6.04 -11.62 -9.37
CA VAL A 106 5.34 -12.54 -8.47
C VAL A 106 6.19 -12.85 -7.22
N PRO A 107 7.48 -13.21 -7.34
CA PRO A 107 8.37 -13.33 -6.18
C PRO A 107 8.44 -12.05 -5.33
N ALA A 108 8.60 -10.89 -5.96
CA ALA A 108 8.70 -9.62 -5.26
C ALA A 108 7.43 -9.27 -4.48
N PHE A 109 6.26 -9.48 -5.08
CA PHE A 109 4.96 -9.23 -4.46
C PHE A 109 4.67 -10.24 -3.33
N THR A 110 5.00 -11.52 -3.53
CA THR A 110 4.90 -12.54 -2.47
C THR A 110 5.81 -12.21 -1.29
N GLN A 111 7.04 -11.74 -1.53
CA GLN A 111 7.94 -11.30 -0.46
C GLN A 111 7.41 -10.07 0.27
N PHE A 112 6.82 -9.11 -0.46
CA PHE A 112 6.14 -7.98 0.15
C PHE A 112 5.01 -8.43 1.08
N LEU A 113 4.10 -9.30 0.61
CA LEU A 113 3.00 -9.83 1.43
C LEU A 113 3.49 -10.61 2.66
N ARG A 114 4.57 -11.37 2.52
CA ARG A 114 5.24 -12.04 3.64
C ARG A 114 5.71 -11.05 4.70
N ASN A 115 6.33 -9.94 4.28
CA ASN A 115 6.80 -8.89 5.18
C ASN A 115 5.64 -8.19 5.92
N GLU A 116 4.46 -8.11 5.29
CA GLU A 116 3.22 -7.61 5.91
C GLU A 116 2.55 -8.64 6.85
N GLY A 117 3.13 -9.83 7.01
CA GLY A 117 2.67 -10.86 7.95
C GLY A 117 1.61 -11.81 7.38
N VAL A 118 1.47 -11.91 6.05
CA VAL A 118 0.58 -12.89 5.42
C VAL A 118 1.11 -14.31 5.65
N PRO A 119 0.30 -15.27 6.14
CA PRO A 119 0.73 -16.65 6.37
C PRO A 119 1.18 -17.36 5.08
N GLU A 120 2.17 -18.25 5.18
CA GLU A 120 2.73 -18.96 4.01
C GLU A 120 1.67 -19.75 3.24
N GLU A 121 0.70 -20.35 3.94
CA GLU A 121 -0.40 -21.11 3.31
C GLU A 121 -1.28 -20.22 2.43
N SER A 122 -1.36 -18.91 2.74
CA SER A 122 -2.07 -17.93 1.90
C SER A 122 -1.21 -17.45 0.74
N LEU A 123 0.11 -17.37 0.93
CA LEU A 123 1.06 -16.92 -0.10
C LEU A 123 1.11 -17.87 -1.30
N GLU A 124 0.85 -19.16 -1.11
CA GLU A 124 0.78 -20.17 -2.18
C GLU A 124 -0.28 -19.82 -3.25
N TRP A 125 -1.30 -19.05 -2.89
CA TRP A 125 -2.40 -18.65 -3.79
C TRP A 125 -2.13 -17.38 -4.60
N VAL A 126 -1.08 -16.63 -4.27
CA VAL A 126 -0.80 -15.32 -4.90
C VAL A 126 -0.58 -15.46 -6.41
N GLY A 127 0.26 -16.41 -6.84
CA GLY A 127 0.51 -16.68 -8.26
C GLY A 127 -0.76 -17.06 -9.04
N PRO A 128 -1.51 -18.10 -8.60
CA PRO A 128 -2.79 -18.48 -9.22
C PRO A 128 -3.79 -17.33 -9.33
N ILE A 129 -3.94 -16.50 -8.29
CA ILE A 129 -4.87 -15.36 -8.29
C ILE A 129 -4.45 -14.32 -9.34
N LEU A 130 -3.17 -13.96 -9.38
CA LEU A 130 -2.66 -12.98 -10.36
C LEU A 130 -2.84 -13.48 -11.79
N ALA A 131 -2.62 -14.77 -12.05
CA ALA A 131 -2.87 -15.39 -13.35
C ALA A 131 -4.36 -15.32 -13.75
N LEU A 132 -5.28 -15.59 -12.82
CA LEU A 132 -6.72 -15.47 -13.06
C LEU A 132 -7.14 -14.04 -13.43
N VAL A 133 -6.60 -13.04 -12.73
CA VAL A 133 -6.89 -11.62 -13.01
C VAL A 133 -6.47 -11.23 -14.43
N GLN A 134 -5.33 -11.73 -14.90
CA GLN A 134 -4.86 -11.48 -16.28
C GLN A 134 -5.80 -12.08 -17.33
N VAL A 135 -6.37 -13.26 -17.08
CA VAL A 135 -7.35 -13.89 -17.97
C VAL A 135 -8.64 -13.07 -18.04
N ILE A 136 -9.19 -12.66 -16.88
CA ILE A 136 -10.43 -11.86 -16.82
C ILE A 136 -10.27 -10.52 -17.56
N GLN A 137 -9.11 -9.86 -17.41
CA GLN A 137 -8.84 -8.61 -18.12
C GLN A 137 -8.70 -8.80 -19.64
N SER A 138 -8.18 -9.95 -20.07
CA SER A 138 -8.02 -10.28 -21.50
C SER A 138 -9.37 -10.59 -22.16
N ASP A 139 -10.27 -11.28 -21.47
CA ASP A 139 -11.62 -11.61 -21.98
C ASP A 139 -12.55 -10.37 -22.06
N GLY A 140 -12.39 -9.42 -21.14
CA GLY A 140 -13.13 -8.15 -21.17
C GLY A 140 -12.82 -7.28 -22.41
N GLN A 141 -11.66 -7.47 -23.05
CA GLN A 141 -11.30 -6.78 -24.29
C GLN A 141 -11.96 -7.39 -25.54
N ILE A 142 -12.23 -8.70 -25.56
CA ILE A 142 -12.80 -9.41 -26.72
C ILE A 142 -14.27 -9.00 -26.98
N GLN A 143 -15.01 -8.58 -25.96
CA GLN A 143 -16.40 -8.13 -26.13
C GLN A 143 -16.55 -6.69 -26.66
N SER A 144 -15.45 -5.94 -26.83
CA SER A 144 -15.48 -4.52 -27.21
C SER A 144 -15.20 -4.23 -28.69
N THR A 145 -14.79 -5.24 -29.46
CA THR A 145 -14.66 -5.12 -30.92
C THR A 145 -16.03 -5.17 -31.60
N PRO A 146 -16.45 -4.14 -32.35
CA PRO A 146 -17.66 -4.23 -33.18
C PRO A 146 -17.42 -5.31 -34.25
N ARG A 147 -18.37 -6.25 -34.36
CA ARG A 147 -18.40 -7.21 -35.47
C ARG A 147 -18.66 -6.41 -36.77
N PRO A 148 -17.87 -6.62 -37.84
CA PRO A 148 -18.10 -5.95 -39.12
C PRO A 148 -19.45 -6.32 -39.74
#